data_AF-A0A929DPI8-F1
#
_entry.id   AF-A0A929DPI8-F1
#
_cell.length_a   1.000
_cell.length_b   1.000
_cell.length_c   1.000
_cell.angle_alpha   90.00
_cell.angle_beta   90.00
_cell.angle_gamma   90.00
#
_symmetry.space_group_name_H-M   'P 1'
#
loop_
_entity.id
_entity.type
_entity.pdbx_description
1 polymer ?
#
loop_
_entity_poly.entity_id
_entity_poly.type
_entity_poly.pdbx_seq_one_letter_code
_entity_poly.pdbx_strand_id
1 'polypeptide(L)' 'MFKKILVPLDGSKLAECALPYVEELARGCGTEEIILISVTEQVRAQVRAPEARELYHTREDPRIQRGGIETTVTFGKKE' A
#
# COMPACT_ATOMS: atom_id res chain seq x y z
N MET A 1 -11.77 20.91 10.32
CA MET A 1 -10.52 20.51 9.65
C MET A 1 -10.50 18.98 9.50
N PHE A 2 -9.55 18.39 8.78
CA PHE A 2 -9.56 16.97 8.41
C PHE A 2 -9.46 16.04 9.63
N LYS A 3 -10.52 15.27 9.90
CA LYS A 3 -10.54 14.28 10.98
C LYS A 3 -9.62 13.08 10.71
N LYS A 4 -9.49 12.72 9.43
CA LYS A 4 -8.65 11.61 8.96
C LYS A 4 -7.79 12.03 7.78
N ILE A 5 -6.57 11.53 7.72
CA ILE A 5 -5.65 11.71 6.59
C ILE A 5 -5.27 10.31 6.07
N LEU A 6 -5.43 10.09 4.76
CA LEU A 6 -4.98 8.87 4.09
C LEU A 6 -3.65 9.15 3.38
N VAL A 7 -2.64 8.31 3.63
CA VAL A 7 -1.29 8.46 3.08
C VAL A 7 -0.92 7.20 2.29
N PRO A 8 -0.94 7.27 0.95
CA PRO A 8 -0.44 6.19 0.11
C PRO A 8 1.10 6.18 0.13
N LEU A 9 1.68 5.01 0.35
CA LEU A 9 3.12 4.76 0.28
C LEU A 9 3.38 3.55 -0.61
N ASP A 10 4.38 3.63 -1.48
CA ASP A 10 4.84 2.51 -2.31
C ASP A 10 6.02 1.74 -1.67
N GLY A 11 6.42 2.14 -0.46
CA GLY A 11 7.57 1.59 0.25
C GLY A 11 8.94 2.09 -0.26
N SER A 12 8.96 3.00 -1.24
CA SER A 12 10.21 3.62 -1.67
C SER A 12 10.69 4.65 -0.65
N LYS A 13 12.02 4.79 -0.51
CA LYS A 13 12.62 5.85 0.33
C LYS A 13 12.14 7.25 -0.05
N LEU A 14 11.82 7.45 -1.33
CA LEU A 14 11.30 8.71 -1.84
C LEU A 14 9.89 8.99 -1.31
N ALA A 15 9.00 8.00 -1.32
CA ALA A 15 7.65 8.16 -0.78
C ALA A 15 7.67 8.37 0.74
N GLU A 16 8.56 7.69 1.47
CA GLU A 16 8.70 7.87 2.93
C GLU A 16 9.11 9.28 3.34
N CYS A 17 9.73 10.07 2.44
CA CYS A 17 10.02 11.49 2.71
C CYS A 17 8.77 12.33 2.97
N ALA A 18 7.56 11.85 2.62
CA ALA A 18 6.31 12.55 2.91
C ALA A 18 5.90 12.48 4.40
N LEU A 19 6.36 11.46 5.14
CA LEU A 19 5.87 11.17 6.50
C LEU A 19 6.06 12.34 7.50
N PRO A 20 7.21 13.04 7.57
CA PRO A 20 7.37 14.17 8.49
C PRO A 20 6.36 15.29 8.23
N TYR A 21 6.02 15.54 6.96
CA TYR A 21 5.05 16.58 6.58
C TYR A 21 3.62 16.16 6.91
N VAL A 22 3.29 14.87 6.81
CA VAL A 22 1.99 14.34 7.25
C VAL A 22 1.81 14.58 8.75
N GLU A 23 2.86 14.35 9.54
CA GLU A 23 2.79 14.61 10.99
C GLU A 23 2.56 16.09 11.31
N GLU A 24 3.28 17.00 10.64
CA GLU A 24 3.08 18.44 10.80
C GLU A 24 1.67 18.86 10.41
N LEU A 25 1.17 18.33 9.30
CA LEU A 25 -0.19 18.57 8.84
C LEU A 25 -1.21 18.07 9.86
N ALA A 26 -1.06 16.84 10.37
CA ALA A 26 -1.97 16.25 11.34
C ALA A 26 -2.03 17.06 12.65
N ARG A 27 -0.87 17.51 13.15
CA ARG A 27 -0.79 18.40 14.32
C ARG A 27 -1.47 19.73 14.08
N GLY A 28 -1.15 20.40 12.97
CA GLY A 28 -1.77 21.69 12.62
C GLY A 28 -3.26 21.57 12.36
N CYS A 29 -3.71 20.41 11.88
CA CYS A 29 -5.09 20.13 11.51
C CYS A 29 -5.98 19.62 12.64
N GLY A 30 -5.41 19.25 13.80
CA GLY A 30 -6.14 18.53 14.84
C GLY A 30 -6.71 17.20 14.33
N THR A 31 -5.96 16.54 13.44
CA THR A 31 -6.36 15.25 12.85
C THR A 31 -6.33 14.16 13.92
N GLU A 32 -7.38 13.35 13.96
CA GLU A 32 -7.55 12.29 14.96
C GLU A 32 -6.91 10.98 14.51
N GLU A 33 -6.79 10.77 13.19
CA GLU A 33 -6.34 9.50 12.61
C GLU A 33 -5.54 9.71 11.32
N ILE A 34 -4.40 9.04 11.22
CA ILE A 34 -3.62 8.90 9.98
C ILE A 34 -3.71 7.43 9.56
N ILE A 35 -4.09 7.20 8.30
CA ILE A 35 -4.20 5.87 7.72
C ILE A 35 -3.11 5.74 6.66
N LEU A 36 -2.16 4.82 6.88
CA LEU A 36 -1.16 4.48 5.87
C LEU A 36 -1.70 3.34 5.00
N ILE A 37 -1.56 3.47 3.69
CA ILE A 37 -1.96 2.43 2.74
C ILE A 37 -0.80 2.11 1.80
N SER A 38 -0.49 0.82 1.65
CA SER A 38 0.50 0.38 0.67
C SER A 38 -0.10 0.42 -0.73
N VAL A 39 0.59 1.07 -1.67
CA VAL A 39 0.18 1.15 -3.08
C VAL A 39 1.27 0.52 -3.94
N THR A 40 1.01 -0.69 -4.38
CA THR A 40 1.92 -1.44 -5.25
C THR A 40 1.41 -1.44 -6.69
N GLU A 41 2.34 -1.51 -7.64
CA GLU A 41 1.96 -1.67 -9.04
C GLU A 41 1.21 -3.00 -9.26
N GLN A 42 0.14 -2.95 -10.04
CA GLN A 42 -0.49 -4.19 -10.51
C GLN A 42 0.43 -4.83 -11.54
N VAL A 43 1.20 -5.84 -11.11
CA VAL A 43 1.97 -6.68 -12.02
C VAL A 43 0.99 -7.51 -12.85
N ARG A 44 0.51 -6.96 -13.97
CA ARG A 44 -0.17 -7.74 -14.99
C ARG A 44 0.90 -8.58 -15.67
N ALA A 45 0.98 -9.86 -15.32
CA ALA A 45 1.79 -10.81 -16.07
C ALA A 45 1.29 -10.82 -17.52
N GLN A 46 1.97 -10.08 -18.40
CA GLN A 46 1.82 -10.28 -19.84
C GLN A 46 2.50 -11.62 -20.13
N VAL A 47 1.69 -12.68 -20.23
CA VAL A 47 2.16 -13.95 -20.77
C VAL A 47 2.45 -13.71 -22.25
N ARG A 48 3.66 -13.25 -22.55
CA ARG A 48 4.21 -13.17 -23.91
C ARG A 48 4.66 -14.58 -24.31
N ALA A 49 3.71 -15.43 -24.68
CA ALA A 49 3.86 -16.49 -25.68
C ALA A 49 2.63 -17.41 -25.64
N PRO A 50 2.05 -17.77 -26.80
CA PRO A 50 1.09 -18.87 -26.91
C PRO A 50 1.66 -20.20 -26.36
N GLU A 51 2.98 -20.36 -26.41
CA GLU A 51 3.73 -21.57 -26.03
C GLU A 51 3.80 -21.80 -24.51
N ALA A 52 3.57 -20.75 -23.70
CA ALA A 52 3.64 -20.86 -22.24
C ALA A 52 2.41 -21.58 -21.62
N ARG A 53 1.35 -21.81 -22.41
CA ARG A 53 0.08 -22.39 -21.93
C ARG A 53 0.19 -23.85 -21.48
N GLU A 54 1.13 -24.62 -22.03
CA GLU A 54 1.39 -26.00 -21.59
C GLU A 54 2.36 -26.08 -20.41
N LEU A 55 3.27 -25.11 -20.26
CA LEU A 55 4.22 -25.10 -19.16
C LEU A 55 3.58 -24.62 -17.83
N TYR A 56 2.58 -23.75 -17.94
CA TYR A 56 1.79 -23.24 -16.82
C TYR A 56 0.38 -23.84 -16.84
N HIS A 57 0.27 -25.17 -16.77
CA HIS A 57 -0.92 -25.74 -16.15
C HIS A 57 -1.13 -25.01 -14.83
N THR A 58 -2.25 -24.30 -14.70
CA THR A 58 -2.62 -23.43 -13.59
C THR A 58 -2.56 -24.18 -12.25
N ARG A 59 -1.35 -24.40 -11.75
CA ARG A 59 -1.10 -24.63 -10.34
C ARG A 59 -1.27 -23.27 -9.72
N GLU A 60 -2.16 -23.17 -8.74
CA GLU A 60 -2.32 -21.97 -7.93
C GLU A 60 -0.93 -21.52 -7.47
N ASP A 61 -0.39 -20.49 -8.12
CA ASP A 61 0.93 -19.96 -7.80
C ASP A 61 0.78 -19.23 -6.46
N PRO A 62 1.43 -19.68 -5.39
CA PRO A 62 1.28 -19.09 -4.06
C PRO A 62 1.74 -17.62 -3.99
N ARG A 63 2.42 -17.12 -5.03
CA ARG A 63 2.79 -15.70 -5.19
C ARG A 63 1.66 -14.85 -5.78
N ILE A 64 0.66 -15.47 -6.41
CA ILE A 64 -0.58 -14.80 -6.83
C ILE A 64 -1.54 -14.83 -5.64
N GLN A 65 -1.26 -14.02 -4.64
CA GLN A 65 -2.24 -13.74 -3.59
C GLN A 65 -3.36 -12.88 -4.19
N ARG A 66 -4.59 -13.41 -4.15
CA ARG A 66 -5.80 -12.65 -4.47
C ARG A 66 -5.76 -11.34 -3.69
N GLY A 67 -5.88 -10.24 -4.43
CA GLY A 67 -5.73 -8.89 -3.92
C GLY A 67 -6.49 -8.68 -2.60
N GLY A 68 -5.72 -8.57 -1.53
CA GLY A 68 -6.14 -7.96 -0.29
C GLY A 68 -5.39 -6.64 -0.17
N ILE A 69 -6.11 -5.55 0.05
CA ILE A 69 -5.52 -4.29 0.47
C ILE A 69 -4.92 -4.56 1.85
N GLU A 70 -3.60 -4.70 1.96
CA GLU A 70 -2.96 -4.84 3.26
C GLU A 70 -3.09 -3.50 3.99
N THR A 71 -3.99 -3.45 4.97
CA THR A 71 -4.26 -2.30 5.83
C THR A 71 -3.56 -2.55 7.16
N THR A 72 -2.44 -1.87 7.40
CA THR A 72 -1.76 -1.91 8.71
C THR A 72 -1.99 -0.59 9.44
N VAL A 73 -2.70 -0.65 10.57
CA VAL A 73 -2.98 0.50 11.45
C VAL A 73 -2.23 0.35 12.76
N THR A 74 -1.33 1.29 13.06
CA THR A 74 -0.88 1.66 14.41
C THR A 74 -0.19 3.03 14.29
N PHE A 75 -0.43 4.04 15.12
CA PHE A 75 -0.06 4.09 16.54
C PHE A 75 -1.08 4.80 17.43
N GLY A 76 -1.20 4.28 18.66
CA GLY A 76 -2.04 4.80 19.72
C GLY A 76 -1.49 6.07 20.37
N LYS A 77 -2.43 6.84 20.95
CA LYS A 77 -2.19 7.99 21.83
C LYS A 77 -1.14 7.65 22.88
N LYS A 78 -0.12 8.51 23.01
CA LYS A 78 0.69 8.59 24.22
C LYS A 78 0.00 9.60 25.15
N GLU A 79 -0.68 9.10 26.18
CA GLU A 79 -0.97 9.90 27.39
C GLU A 79 0.33 10.21 28.15
#